data_AF-A0A7C1SDC7-F1
#
_entry.id   AF-A0A7C1SDC7-F1
#
_cell.length_a   1.000
_cell.length_b   1.000
_cell.length_c   1.000
_cell.angle_alpha   90.00
_cell.angle_beta   90.00
_cell.angle_gamma   90.00
#
_symmetry.space_group_name_H-M   'P 1'
#
loop_
_entity.id
_entity.type
_entity.pdbx_description
1 polymer ?
#
loop_
_entity_poly.entity_id
_entity_poly.type
_entity_poly.pdbx_seq_one_letter_code
_entity_poly.pdbx_strand_id
1 'polypeptide(L)'
;NPVIGPKKSGDFHDDHILGAYEVLIDKYYPENSALLGTFHTHMRYAGPKEAVFHALVRRNFGCTHMIIGRDHAGVGDYYGTYDAQNIFDGFTNDELGIKILKYENVSFCKECRDMMQENECDHGDEHRIHLSGTKLREKLTANEDIPEEFMRKEVIEYLINNKDNLFV
;
A
#
# COMPACT_ATOMS: atom_id res chain seq x y z
N ASN A 1 3.15 8.22 3.35
CA ASN A 1 4.60 8.53 3.22
C ASN A 1 5.25 7.62 2.19
N PRO A 2 4.94 7.83 0.89
CA PRO A 2 5.42 6.98 -0.20
C PRO A 2 6.93 7.08 -0.36
N VAL A 3 7.55 5.98 -0.78
CA VAL A 3 8.98 5.92 -1.12
C VAL A 3 9.18 6.46 -2.53
N ILE A 4 10.02 7.50 -2.66
CA ILE A 4 10.36 8.14 -3.92
C ILE A 4 11.82 7.87 -4.24
N GLY A 5 12.10 7.43 -5.48
CA GLY A 5 13.43 6.98 -5.90
C GLY A 5 13.37 5.82 -6.89
N PRO A 6 14.54 5.26 -7.27
CA PRO A 6 14.62 4.15 -8.21
C PRO A 6 13.79 2.94 -7.77
N LYS A 7 12.97 2.45 -8.71
CA LYS A 7 12.04 1.34 -8.55
C LYS A 7 12.32 0.25 -9.57
N LYS A 8 11.77 -0.94 -9.35
CA LYS A 8 11.84 -2.07 -10.31
C LYS A 8 10.85 -1.84 -11.46
N SER A 9 11.06 -2.53 -12.58
CA SER A 9 10.13 -2.47 -13.71
C SER A 9 8.73 -2.96 -13.32
N GLY A 10 7.72 -2.26 -13.84
CA GLY A 10 6.30 -2.51 -13.56
C GLY A 10 5.74 -1.82 -12.31
N ASP A 11 6.57 -1.09 -11.55
CA ASP A 11 6.10 -0.15 -10.54
C ASP A 11 5.67 1.17 -11.21
N PHE A 12 4.76 1.92 -10.59
CA PHE A 12 4.34 3.24 -11.09
C PHE A 12 5.48 4.27 -11.01
N HIS A 13 5.55 5.20 -11.96
CA HIS A 13 6.40 6.38 -11.82
C HIS A 13 5.94 7.28 -10.66
N ASP A 14 6.88 8.02 -10.07
CA ASP A 14 6.65 8.82 -8.86
C ASP A 14 5.55 9.87 -9.04
N ASP A 15 5.52 10.56 -10.17
CA ASP A 15 4.52 11.61 -10.44
C ASP A 15 3.09 11.06 -10.44
N HIS A 16 2.90 9.82 -10.92
CA HIS A 16 1.60 9.15 -10.91
C HIS A 16 1.18 8.70 -9.51
N ILE A 17 2.15 8.23 -8.71
CA ILE A 17 1.91 7.89 -7.30
C ILE A 17 1.48 9.14 -6.53
N LEU A 18 2.23 10.24 -6.69
CA LEU A 18 1.97 11.48 -5.95
C LEU A 18 0.61 12.08 -6.32
N GLY A 19 0.31 12.24 -7.61
CA GLY A 19 -0.98 12.79 -8.01
C GLY A 19 -2.17 11.89 -7.65
N ALA A 20 -2.01 10.57 -7.68
CA ALA A 20 -3.04 9.65 -7.18
C ALA A 20 -3.29 9.83 -5.67
N TYR A 21 -2.24 10.04 -4.87
CA TYR A 21 -2.39 10.35 -3.44
C TYR A 21 -3.05 11.71 -3.21
N GLU A 22 -2.69 12.74 -3.99
CA GLU A 22 -3.28 14.07 -3.89
C GLU A 22 -4.79 14.02 -4.17
N VAL A 23 -5.20 13.35 -5.26
CA VAL A 23 -6.62 13.14 -5.59
C VAL A 23 -7.35 12.39 -4.48
N LEU A 24 -6.75 11.31 -3.96
CA LEU A 24 -7.36 10.52 -2.88
C LEU A 24 -7.56 11.36 -1.61
N ILE A 25 -6.55 12.14 -1.21
CA ILE A 25 -6.61 12.96 0.01
C ILE A 25 -7.63 14.09 -0.17
N ASP A 26 -7.58 14.81 -1.28
CA ASP A 26 -8.49 15.94 -1.57
C ASP A 26 -9.96 15.54 -1.59
N LYS A 27 -10.27 14.37 -2.17
CA LYS A 27 -11.66 13.95 -2.38
C LYS A 27 -12.26 13.13 -1.24
N TYR A 28 -11.44 12.39 -0.48
CA TYR A 28 -11.95 11.35 0.41
C TYR A 28 -11.53 11.47 1.88
N TYR A 29 -10.50 12.26 2.19
CA TYR A 29 -10.04 12.40 3.57
C TYR A 29 -10.70 13.62 4.22
N PRO A 30 -11.08 13.53 5.51
CA PRO A 30 -11.46 14.72 6.26
C PRO A 30 -10.36 15.79 6.25
N GLU A 31 -10.74 17.06 6.26
CA GLU A 31 -9.79 18.16 6.31
C GLU A 31 -8.81 18.01 7.48
N ASN A 32 -7.53 18.30 7.24
CA ASN A 32 -6.45 18.24 8.23
C ASN A 32 -6.25 16.85 8.89
N SER A 33 -6.73 15.77 8.28
CA SER A 33 -6.55 14.40 8.79
C SER A 33 -5.41 13.61 8.14
N ALA A 34 -4.89 14.07 7.00
CA ALA A 34 -3.80 13.42 6.27
C ALA A 34 -2.78 14.45 5.76
N LEU A 35 -1.51 14.04 5.78
CA LEU A 35 -0.38 14.79 5.23
C LEU A 35 0.39 13.90 4.24
N LEU A 36 0.55 14.37 3.01
CA LEU A 36 1.39 13.72 2.02
C LEU A 36 2.84 14.21 2.16
N GLY A 37 3.65 13.46 2.93
CA GLY A 37 5.11 13.63 2.96
C GLY A 37 5.81 12.49 2.23
N THR A 38 6.85 12.77 1.46
CA THR A 38 7.62 11.75 0.71
C THR A 38 8.81 11.22 1.52
N PHE A 39 9.23 9.98 1.24
CA PHE A 39 10.46 9.41 1.78
C PHE A 39 11.43 9.09 0.64
N HIS A 40 12.44 9.92 0.47
CA HIS A 40 13.40 9.80 -0.61
C HIS A 40 14.44 8.73 -0.29
N THR A 41 14.28 7.56 -0.88
CA THR A 41 15.22 6.45 -0.73
C THR A 41 15.04 5.44 -1.85
N HIS A 42 16.04 4.58 -2.03
CA HIS A 42 15.92 3.38 -2.87
C HIS A 42 15.24 2.27 -2.05
N MET A 43 14.35 1.50 -2.67
CA MET A 43 13.83 0.25 -2.08
C MET A 43 14.91 -0.82 -2.12
N ARG A 44 15.11 -1.55 -1.02
CA ARG A 44 16.06 -2.68 -0.94
C ARG A 44 15.39 -4.01 -1.23
N TYR A 45 14.05 -4.03 -1.13
CA TYR A 45 13.24 -5.24 -1.24
C TYR A 45 13.67 -6.30 -0.21
N ALA A 46 14.03 -5.86 1.00
CA ALA A 46 14.62 -6.72 2.04
C ALA A 46 13.60 -7.16 3.12
N GLY A 47 12.32 -7.09 2.79
CA GLY A 47 11.20 -7.64 3.57
C GLY A 47 11.27 -7.25 5.05
N PRO A 48 11.35 -8.22 5.98
CA PRO A 48 11.32 -7.95 7.42
C PRO A 48 12.37 -6.95 7.91
N LYS A 49 13.60 -7.01 7.41
CA LYS A 49 14.66 -6.07 7.82
C LYS A 49 14.37 -4.65 7.34
N GLU A 50 13.80 -4.52 6.15
CA GLU A 50 13.40 -3.21 5.62
C GLU A 50 12.15 -2.67 6.33
N ALA A 51 11.27 -3.53 6.83
CA ALA A 51 10.15 -3.13 7.67
C ALA A 51 10.64 -2.45 8.96
N VAL A 52 11.65 -3.01 9.64
CA VAL A 52 12.29 -2.39 10.81
C VAL A 52 12.94 -1.04 10.45
N PHE A 53 13.69 -1.00 9.34
CA PHE A 53 14.27 0.25 8.83
C PHE A 53 13.19 1.31 8.59
N HIS A 54 12.08 0.93 7.95
CA HIS A 54 10.96 1.81 7.70
C HIS A 54 10.37 2.36 9.01
N ALA A 55 10.14 1.52 10.02
CA ALA A 55 9.62 1.95 11.32
C ALA A 55 10.52 2.98 12.00
N LEU A 56 11.84 2.74 12.04
CA LEU A 56 12.80 3.65 12.67
C LEU A 56 12.88 5.00 11.93
N VAL A 57 12.80 4.99 10.59
CA VAL A 57 12.73 6.23 9.82
C VAL A 57 11.45 6.99 10.15
N ARG A 58 10.29 6.32 10.18
CA ARG A 58 9.00 7.00 10.45
C ARG A 58 8.94 7.57 11.85
N ARG A 59 9.55 6.89 12.84
CA ARG A 59 9.76 7.45 14.18
C ARG A 59 10.53 8.76 14.13
N ASN A 60 11.62 8.83 13.38
CA ASN A 60 12.43 10.05 13.26
C ASN A 60 11.71 11.18 12.49
N PHE A 61 10.71 10.85 11.67
CA PHE A 61 9.78 11.81 11.07
C PHE A 61 8.71 12.31 12.06
N GLY A 62 8.67 11.78 13.28
CA GLY A 62 7.70 12.13 14.32
C GLY A 62 6.45 11.25 14.35
N CYS A 63 6.40 10.16 13.57
CA CYS A 63 5.28 9.22 13.64
C CYS A 63 5.32 8.43 14.95
N THR A 64 4.17 8.30 15.62
CA THR A 64 4.00 7.49 16.83
C THR A 64 3.60 6.04 16.54
N HIS A 65 3.01 5.82 15.35
CA HIS A 65 2.54 4.53 14.89
C HIS A 65 2.98 4.28 13.45
N MET A 66 3.16 3.01 13.08
CA MET A 66 3.40 2.60 11.70
C MET A 66 2.62 1.34 11.36
N ILE A 67 1.91 1.37 10.22
CA ILE A 67 1.23 0.22 9.65
C ILE A 67 2.25 -0.70 8.96
N ILE A 68 2.14 -2.00 9.24
CA ILE A 68 2.86 -3.07 8.55
C ILE A 68 1.82 -4.08 8.06
N GLY A 69 1.65 -4.16 6.75
CA GLY A 69 0.69 -5.05 6.10
C GLY A 69 1.28 -6.41 5.71
N ARG A 70 0.55 -7.14 4.86
CA ARG A 70 1.00 -8.36 4.16
C ARG A 70 2.19 -8.07 3.24
N ASP A 71 3.18 -8.95 3.19
CA ASP A 71 4.37 -8.90 2.31
C ASP A 71 5.14 -7.56 2.33
N HIS A 72 5.14 -6.85 3.46
CA HIS A 72 5.73 -5.51 3.54
C HIS A 72 7.20 -5.49 3.12
N ALA A 73 7.52 -4.69 2.09
CA ALA A 73 8.83 -4.55 1.47
C ALA A 73 9.46 -5.86 0.92
N GLY A 74 8.65 -6.89 0.64
CA GLY A 74 9.10 -8.15 0.05
C GLY A 74 9.32 -8.10 -1.47
N VAL A 75 9.87 -9.19 -2.02
CA VAL A 75 10.00 -9.42 -3.46
C VAL A 75 9.83 -10.91 -3.78
N GLY A 76 8.96 -11.18 -4.76
CA GLY A 76 8.59 -12.55 -5.11
C GLY A 76 8.11 -13.33 -3.89
N ASP A 77 8.55 -14.59 -3.79
CA ASP A 77 8.20 -15.50 -2.69
C ASP A 77 9.37 -15.70 -1.71
N TYR A 78 10.29 -14.74 -1.60
CA TYR A 78 11.49 -14.88 -0.76
C TYR A 78 11.18 -14.85 0.75
N TYR A 79 10.14 -14.10 1.15
CA TYR A 79 9.72 -13.95 2.55
C TYR A 79 8.32 -14.52 2.74
N GLY A 80 8.02 -15.03 3.94
CA GLY A 80 6.68 -15.44 4.30
C GLY A 80 5.72 -14.26 4.43
N THR A 81 4.43 -14.54 4.23
CA THR A 81 3.32 -13.58 4.16
C THR A 81 3.33 -12.49 5.24
N TYR A 82 3.68 -12.89 6.47
CA TYR A 82 3.64 -12.05 7.66
C TYR A 82 4.99 -11.94 8.37
N ASP A 83 6.10 -12.37 7.74
CA ASP A 83 7.43 -12.33 8.34
C ASP A 83 7.83 -10.89 8.73
N ALA A 84 7.40 -9.90 7.94
CA ALA A 84 7.66 -8.50 8.21
C ALA A 84 6.89 -7.96 9.43
N GLN A 85 5.80 -8.63 9.84
CA GLN A 85 5.10 -8.33 11.08
C GLN A 85 5.74 -9.07 12.25
N ASN A 86 6.08 -10.35 12.05
CA ASN A 86 6.64 -11.23 13.08
C ASN A 86 8.03 -10.78 13.56
N ILE A 87 8.83 -10.14 12.70
CA ILE A 87 10.14 -9.61 13.13
C ILE A 87 10.04 -8.62 14.29
N PHE A 88 8.91 -7.92 14.43
CA PHE A 88 8.69 -6.96 15.52
C PHE A 88 8.43 -7.63 16.86
N ASP A 89 8.09 -8.93 16.90
CA ASP A 89 7.92 -9.66 18.15
C ASP A 89 9.26 -9.88 18.88
N GLY A 90 10.38 -9.66 18.18
CA GLY A 90 11.72 -9.63 18.75
C GLY A 90 12.12 -8.32 19.42
N PHE A 91 11.23 -7.31 19.48
CA PHE A 91 11.52 -6.00 20.06
C PHE A 91 10.40 -5.54 20.99
N THR A 92 10.76 -4.78 22.02
CA THR A 92 9.80 -4.04 22.84
C THR A 92 9.44 -2.71 22.16
N ASN A 93 8.29 -2.14 22.55
CA ASN A 93 7.91 -0.79 22.08
C ASN A 93 8.94 0.28 22.49
N ASP A 94 9.61 0.12 23.63
CA ASP A 94 10.62 1.07 24.12
C ASP A 94 11.90 1.02 23.27
N GLU A 95 12.32 -0.17 22.84
CA GLU A 95 13.47 -0.31 21.92
C GLU A 95 13.19 0.29 20.55
N LEU A 96 11.97 0.13 20.03
CA LEU A 96 11.56 0.68 18.75
C LEU A 96 11.32 2.20 18.84
N GLY A 97 10.68 2.67 19.91
CA GLY A 97 10.20 4.04 20.06
C GLY A 97 9.04 4.41 19.11
N ILE A 98 8.38 3.42 18.50
CA ILE A 98 7.23 3.56 17.61
C ILE A 98 6.35 2.32 17.72
N LYS A 99 5.02 2.49 17.77
CA LYS A 99 4.08 1.37 17.86
C LYS A 99 3.76 0.79 16.49
N ILE A 100 3.88 -0.52 16.34
CA ILE A 100 3.55 -1.20 15.09
C ILE A 100 2.07 -1.61 15.08
N LEU A 101 1.39 -1.29 13.97
CA LEU A 101 0.02 -1.72 13.68
C LEU A 101 0.09 -2.80 12.61
N LYS A 102 -0.11 -4.06 13.02
CA LYS A 102 -0.12 -5.22 12.13
C LYS A 102 -1.49 -5.30 11.46
N TYR A 103 -1.53 -5.22 10.13
CA TYR A 103 -2.77 -5.34 9.35
C TYR A 103 -2.69 -6.57 8.45
N GLU A 104 -3.78 -7.33 8.42
CA GLU A 104 -3.92 -8.41 7.43
C GLU A 104 -4.26 -7.85 6.05
N ASN A 105 -4.34 -8.73 5.06
CA ASN A 105 -4.79 -8.34 3.74
C ASN A 105 -6.24 -7.83 3.81
N VAL A 106 -6.53 -6.77 3.06
CA VAL A 106 -7.85 -6.13 3.01
C VAL A 106 -8.41 -6.26 1.60
N SER A 107 -9.65 -6.70 1.47
CA SER A 107 -10.36 -6.72 0.19
C SER A 107 -11.84 -6.38 0.38
N PHE A 108 -12.48 -5.93 -0.71
CA PHE A 108 -13.91 -5.70 -0.69
C PHE A 108 -14.66 -7.03 -0.73
N CYS A 109 -15.54 -7.28 0.24
CA CYS A 109 -16.42 -8.44 0.26
C CYS A 109 -17.81 -8.04 -0.27
N LYS A 110 -18.31 -8.75 -1.29
CA LYS A 110 -19.60 -8.50 -1.93
C LYS A 110 -20.80 -8.82 -1.02
N GLU A 111 -20.65 -9.77 -0.09
CA GLU A 111 -21.70 -10.12 0.87
C GLU A 111 -21.77 -9.11 2.02
N CYS A 112 -20.61 -8.76 2.60
CA CYS A 112 -20.53 -7.72 3.63
C CYS A 112 -20.79 -6.31 3.07
N ARG A 113 -20.55 -6.12 1.77
CA ARG A 113 -20.62 -4.84 1.06
C ARG A 113 -19.67 -3.78 1.64
N ASP A 114 -18.50 -4.21 2.09
CA ASP A 114 -17.50 -3.35 2.70
C ASP A 114 -16.08 -3.89 2.50
N MET A 115 -15.08 -3.06 2.81
CA MET A 115 -13.67 -3.43 2.91
C MET A 115 -13.47 -4.22 4.20
N MET A 116 -13.04 -5.47 4.08
CA MET A 116 -12.85 -6.38 5.21
C MET A 116 -11.41 -6.85 5.27
N GLN A 117 -10.88 -6.96 6.50
CA GLN A 117 -9.65 -7.72 6.73
C GLN A 117 -9.93 -9.22 6.59
N GLU A 118 -8.90 -9.98 6.21
CA GLU A 118 -8.99 -11.43 6.03
C GLU A 118 -9.59 -12.15 7.25
N ASN A 119 -9.16 -11.78 8.46
CA ASN A 119 -9.64 -12.30 9.74
C ASN A 119 -10.98 -11.75 10.25
N GLU A 120 -11.55 -10.72 9.61
CA GLU A 120 -12.81 -10.08 10.02
C GLU A 120 -14.00 -10.51 9.14
N CYS A 121 -13.76 -11.35 8.12
CA CYS A 121 -14.77 -11.79 7.16
C CYS A 121 -14.72 -13.31 6.93
N ASP A 122 -15.76 -14.01 7.40
CA ASP A 122 -15.90 -15.47 7.25
C ASP A 122 -16.30 -15.94 5.84
N HIS A 123 -16.58 -15.03 4.91
CA HIS A 123 -16.91 -15.37 3.51
C HIS A 123 -15.65 -15.77 2.71
N GLY A 124 -15.82 -16.78 1.85
CA GLY A 124 -14.78 -17.29 0.96
C GLY A 124 -14.34 -16.30 -0.13
N ASP A 125 -13.22 -16.63 -0.78
CA ASP A 125 -12.58 -15.79 -1.79
C ASP A 125 -13.47 -15.48 -3.01
N GLU A 126 -14.46 -16.31 -3.30
CA GLU A 126 -15.45 -16.09 -4.36
C GLU A 126 -16.30 -14.82 -4.14
N HIS A 127 -16.48 -14.42 -2.89
CA HIS A 127 -17.19 -13.21 -2.51
C HIS A 127 -16.27 -11.98 -2.44
N ARG A 128 -14.96 -12.16 -2.61
CA ARG A 128 -13.98 -11.09 -2.47
C ARG A 128 -13.57 -10.53 -3.82
N ILE A 129 -13.39 -9.22 -3.90
CA ILE A 129 -12.86 -8.56 -5.10
C ILE A 129 -11.35 -8.50 -4.99
N HIS A 130 -10.68 -9.34 -5.79
CA HIS A 130 -9.22 -9.35 -5.92
C HIS A 130 -8.82 -8.98 -7.34
N LEU A 131 -8.02 -7.93 -7.46
CA LEU A 131 -7.37 -7.55 -8.72
C LEU A 131 -5.86 -7.58 -8.52
N SER A 132 -5.19 -8.50 -9.21
CA SER A 132 -3.73 -8.57 -9.14
C SER A 132 -3.12 -7.32 -9.78
N GLY A 133 -1.93 -6.93 -9.32
CA GLY A 133 -1.21 -5.80 -9.90
C GLY A 133 -1.01 -5.94 -11.42
N THR A 134 -0.76 -7.15 -11.92
CA THR A 134 -0.66 -7.42 -13.37
C THR A 134 -1.96 -7.11 -14.09
N LYS A 135 -3.10 -7.61 -13.61
CA LYS A 135 -4.41 -7.35 -14.21
C LYS A 135 -4.79 -5.86 -14.13
N LEU A 136 -4.47 -5.20 -13.02
CA LEU A 136 -4.69 -3.76 -12.88
C LEU A 136 -3.92 -2.97 -13.95
N ARG A 137 -2.64 -3.30 -14.17
CA ARG A 137 -1.83 -2.64 -15.21
C ARG A 137 -2.36 -2.91 -16.61
N GLU A 138 -2.76 -4.14 -16.90
CA GLU A 138 -3.39 -4.50 -18.18
C GLU A 138 -4.65 -3.65 -18.42
N LYS A 139 -5.52 -3.57 -17.41
CA LYS A 139 -6.75 -2.76 -17.48
C LYS A 139 -6.49 -1.28 -17.67
N LEU A 140 -5.57 -0.70 -16.88
CA LEU A 140 -5.17 0.71 -17.03
C LEU A 140 -4.61 1.00 -18.44
N THR A 141 -3.76 0.12 -18.96
CA THR A 141 -3.14 0.28 -20.28
C THR A 141 -4.18 0.16 -21.40
N ALA A 142 -5.14 -0.76 -21.25
CA ALA A 142 -6.22 -0.98 -22.20
C ALA A 142 -7.38 0.04 -22.09
N ASN A 143 -7.38 0.91 -21.06
CA ASN A 143 -8.52 1.75 -20.68
C ASN A 143 -9.80 0.92 -20.45
N GLU A 144 -9.64 -0.26 -19.84
CA GLU A 144 -10.76 -1.09 -19.40
C GLU A 144 -11.26 -0.68 -18.02
N ASP A 145 -12.53 -0.99 -17.75
CA ASP A 145 -13.15 -0.72 -16.46
C ASP A 145 -12.43 -1.45 -15.31
N ILE A 146 -12.20 -0.68 -14.24
CA ILE A 146 -11.70 -1.13 -12.94
C ILE A 146 -12.83 -0.93 -11.93
N PRO A 147 -13.18 -1.95 -11.13
CA PRO A 147 -14.26 -1.84 -10.14
C PRO A 147 -14.00 -0.69 -9.15
N GLU A 148 -15.02 0.12 -8.88
CA GLU A 148 -14.93 1.23 -7.92
C GLU A 148 -14.73 0.73 -6.48
N GLU A 149 -15.15 -0.51 -6.20
CA GLU A 149 -14.91 -1.22 -4.95
C GLU A 149 -13.42 -1.56 -4.76
N PHE A 150 -12.63 -1.60 -5.84
CA PHE A 150 -11.19 -1.83 -5.79
C PHE A 150 -10.40 -0.52 -5.73
N MET A 151 -10.78 0.47 -6.54
CA MET A 151 -10.09 1.77 -6.59
C MET A 151 -11.09 2.89 -6.80
N ARG A 152 -10.92 4.01 -6.09
CA ARG A 152 -11.79 5.19 -6.22
C ARG A 152 -11.81 5.71 -7.65
N LYS A 153 -13.00 6.05 -8.14
CA LYS A 153 -13.24 6.51 -9.51
C LYS A 153 -12.34 7.66 -9.94
N GLU A 154 -12.21 8.70 -9.14
CA GLU A 154 -11.41 9.89 -9.45
C GLU A 154 -9.92 9.57 -9.54
N VAL A 155 -9.45 8.56 -8.79
CA VAL A 155 -8.07 8.07 -8.88
C VAL A 155 -7.86 7.32 -10.20
N ILE A 156 -8.82 6.48 -10.61
CA ILE A 156 -8.78 5.79 -11.91
C ILE A 156 -8.76 6.82 -13.05
N GLU A 157 -9.67 7.81 -13.01
CA GLU A 157 -9.74 8.88 -14.01
C GLU A 157 -8.43 9.68 -14.09
N TYR A 158 -7.83 10.01 -12.94
CA TYR A 158 -6.51 10.65 -12.90
C TYR A 158 -5.45 9.82 -13.62
N LEU A 159 -5.36 8.52 -13.31
CA LEU A 159 -4.36 7.63 -13.92
C LEU A 159 -4.57 7.46 -15.43
N ILE A 160 -5.82 7.34 -15.89
CA ILE A 160 -6.15 7.20 -17.32
C ILE A 160 -5.83 8.50 -18.09
N ASN A 161 -6.17 9.66 -17.51
CA ASN A 161 -5.92 10.96 -18.12
C ASN A 161 -4.42 11.31 -18.19
N ASN A 162 -3.60 10.71 -17.32
CA ASN A 162 -2.15 10.91 -17.26
C ASN A 162 -1.38 9.64 -17.66
N LYS A 163 -1.89 8.84 -18.60
CA LYS A 163 -1.34 7.51 -18.87
C LYS A 163 0.06 7.44 -19.50
N ASP A 164 0.63 8.58 -19.88
CA ASP A 164 1.97 8.65 -20.47
C ASP A 164 3.03 8.26 -19.44
N ASN A 165 3.87 7.27 -19.78
CA ASN A 165 4.89 6.71 -18.88
C ASN A 165 4.33 6.35 -17.49
N LEU A 166 3.23 5.58 -17.43
CA LEU A 166 2.65 5.14 -16.15
C LEU A 166 3.60 4.30 -15.29
N PHE A 167 4.38 3.44 -15.94
CA PHE A 167 5.19 2.41 -15.29
C PHE A 167 6.66 2.50 -15.68
N VAL A 168 7.54 2.12 -14.74
CA VAL A 168 8.99 1.98 -14.92
C VAL A 168 9.35 0.78 -15.79
#